data_AF-A0A8S3Z5V2-F1
#
_entry.id   AF-A0A8S3Z5V2-F1
#
_cell.length_a   1.000
_cell.length_b   1.000
_cell.length_c   1.000
_cell.angle_alpha   90.00
_cell.angle_beta   90.00
_cell.angle_gamma   90.00
#
_symmetry.space_group_name_H-M   'P 1'
#
loop_
_entity.id
_entity.type
_entity.pdbx_description
1 polymer ?
#
loop_
_entity_poly.entity_id
_entity_poly.type
_entity_poly.pdbx_seq_one_letter_code
_entity_poly.pdbx_strand_id
1 'polypeptide(L)'
;PGHPWLIKAYIEAAPYPHASVLGQEIFQTGVIPADTDFRIFRDYGNIPGIDIAHIKNGYVYHTRNDLPRFIPPGSMQRGGENILATTILLASSSKMTNPGEDKHGSMVFFDFLGFFMVAYPTRMATILNWTTAFYVYMAFVKRLLRDGVTGVGSVLKPMLMAVLAVTLTWLITLAVPIAMAWFLTAIGHSLSYYTYNLNVIWLFILPSVTAALTFHFCLKEDHLQKHRLVPDGGVAAGVEPHVVVGGAGA
;
A
#
# COMPACT_ATOMS: atom_id res chain seq x y z
N PRO A 1 5.38 -22.02 -0.28
CA PRO A 1 4.82 -21.93 1.10
C PRO A 1 5.41 -23.03 1.99
N GLY A 2 5.56 -22.83 3.30
CA GLY A 2 6.03 -23.89 4.22
C GLY A 2 7.55 -24.14 4.23
N HIS A 3 8.33 -23.45 3.38
CA HIS A 3 9.78 -23.63 3.30
C HIS A 3 10.51 -22.28 3.34
N PRO A 4 10.42 -21.52 4.46
CA PRO A 4 11.01 -20.19 4.61
C PRO A 4 12.53 -20.16 4.39
N TRP A 5 13.22 -21.28 4.61
CA TRP A 5 14.67 -21.38 4.43
C TRP A 5 15.12 -21.20 2.98
N LEU A 6 14.26 -21.51 1.98
CA LEU A 6 14.59 -21.31 0.57
C LEU A 6 14.75 -19.81 0.24
N ILE A 7 13.82 -18.98 0.72
CA ILE A 7 13.90 -17.53 0.57
C ILE A 7 15.10 -16.96 1.33
N LYS A 8 15.38 -17.47 2.54
CA LYS A 8 16.58 -17.06 3.29
C LYS A 8 17.87 -17.37 2.51
N ALA A 9 17.98 -18.57 1.94
CA ALA A 9 19.12 -18.97 1.13
C ALA A 9 19.29 -18.08 -0.11
N TYR A 10 18.19 -17.75 -0.80
CA TYR A 10 18.23 -16.81 -1.92
C TYR A 10 18.74 -15.42 -1.49
N ILE A 11 18.19 -14.87 -0.41
CA ILE A 11 18.58 -13.54 0.08
C ILE A 11 20.04 -13.51 0.56
N GLU A 12 20.52 -14.60 1.16
CA GLU A 12 21.89 -14.72 1.66
C GLU A 12 22.92 -14.88 0.54
N ALA A 13 22.60 -15.67 -0.50
CA ALA A 13 23.56 -16.01 -1.54
C ALA A 13 23.52 -15.09 -2.75
N ALA A 14 22.34 -14.62 -3.17
CA ALA A 14 22.19 -13.89 -4.41
C ALA A 14 22.89 -12.53 -4.32
N PRO A 15 23.83 -12.20 -5.24
CA PRO A 15 24.54 -10.91 -5.21
C PRO A 15 23.65 -9.71 -5.53
N TYR A 16 22.58 -9.92 -6.30
CA TYR A 16 21.63 -8.89 -6.74
C TYR A 16 20.19 -9.32 -6.45
N PRO A 17 19.83 -9.57 -5.18
CA PRO A 17 18.55 -10.17 -4.85
C PRO A 17 17.41 -9.19 -5.17
N HIS A 18 16.35 -9.70 -5.80
CA HIS A 18 15.17 -8.91 -6.15
C HIS A 18 13.92 -9.79 -6.07
N ALA A 19 12.89 -9.35 -5.36
CA ALA A 19 11.66 -10.10 -5.23
C ALA A 19 10.50 -9.18 -4.82
N SER A 20 9.32 -9.45 -5.36
CA SER A 20 8.12 -8.68 -5.03
C SER A 20 7.07 -9.56 -4.35
N VAL A 21 6.68 -9.19 -3.13
CA VAL A 21 5.57 -9.86 -2.40
C VAL A 21 4.27 -9.76 -3.18
N LEU A 22 4.04 -8.64 -3.86
CA LEU A 22 2.82 -8.38 -4.62
C LEU A 22 2.69 -9.35 -5.80
N GLY A 23 3.81 -9.67 -6.46
CA GLY A 23 3.82 -10.67 -7.52
C GLY A 23 3.34 -12.02 -6.99
N GLN A 24 3.94 -12.49 -5.90
CA GLN A 24 3.56 -13.76 -5.28
C GLN A 24 2.08 -13.79 -4.86
N GLU A 25 1.58 -12.75 -4.19
CA GLU A 25 0.21 -12.68 -3.71
C GLU A 25 -0.79 -12.71 -4.89
N ILE A 26 -0.55 -11.91 -5.93
CA ILE A 26 -1.41 -11.86 -7.11
C ILE A 26 -1.48 -13.23 -7.81
N PHE A 27 -0.34 -13.90 -8.02
CA PHE A 27 -0.33 -15.25 -8.60
C PHE A 27 -1.04 -16.28 -7.69
N GLN A 28 -0.90 -16.17 -6.37
CA GLN A 28 -1.58 -17.06 -5.43
C GLN A 28 -3.09 -16.82 -5.36
N THR A 29 -3.57 -15.60 -5.65
CA THR A 29 -5.01 -15.32 -5.67
C THR A 29 -5.76 -15.99 -6.83
N GLY A 30 -5.06 -16.38 -7.90
CA GLY A 30 -5.67 -16.91 -9.12
C GLY A 30 -6.48 -15.89 -9.94
N VAL A 31 -6.41 -14.60 -9.58
CA VAL A 31 -7.13 -13.52 -10.30
C VAL A 31 -6.55 -13.29 -11.69
N ILE A 32 -5.23 -13.49 -11.85
CA ILE A 32 -4.59 -13.47 -13.16
C ILE A 32 -4.64 -14.89 -13.73
N PRO A 33 -5.17 -15.11 -14.95
CA PRO A 33 -5.14 -16.40 -15.63
C PRO A 33 -3.74 -16.66 -16.21
N ALA A 34 -2.72 -16.58 -15.36
CA ALA A 34 -1.33 -16.82 -15.69
C ALA A 34 -0.76 -17.78 -14.65
N ASP A 35 0.14 -18.62 -15.11
CA ASP A 35 0.75 -19.67 -14.30
C ASP A 35 2.13 -19.99 -14.86
N THR A 36 2.92 -20.73 -14.10
CA THR A 36 4.25 -21.19 -14.51
C THR A 36 4.32 -22.70 -14.47
N ASP A 37 5.31 -23.28 -15.15
CA ASP A 37 5.57 -24.72 -15.10
C ASP A 37 5.83 -25.21 -13.67
N PHE A 38 6.20 -24.29 -12.75
CA PHE A 38 6.39 -24.60 -11.33
C PHE A 38 5.11 -25.13 -10.65
N ARG A 39 3.91 -24.83 -11.19
CA ARG A 39 2.65 -25.36 -10.65
C ARG A 39 2.65 -26.88 -10.57
N ILE A 40 3.19 -27.58 -11.56
CA ILE A 40 3.16 -29.05 -11.58
C ILE A 40 3.94 -29.61 -10.38
N PHE A 41 5.10 -29.03 -10.09
CA PHE A 41 5.93 -29.39 -8.95
C PHE A 41 5.28 -29.03 -7.61
N ARG A 42 4.70 -27.83 -7.52
CA ARG A 42 4.05 -27.32 -6.31
C ARG A 42 2.77 -28.07 -5.95
N ASP A 43 1.82 -28.16 -6.88
CA ASP A 43 0.45 -28.60 -6.62
C ASP A 43 0.29 -30.12 -6.67
N TYR A 44 1.05 -30.80 -7.54
CA TYR A 44 0.94 -32.25 -7.73
C TYR A 44 2.18 -33.00 -7.22
N GLY A 45 3.37 -32.42 -7.35
CA GLY A 45 4.60 -33.00 -6.82
C GLY A 45 4.81 -32.77 -5.32
N ASN A 46 4.16 -31.77 -4.74
CA ASN A 46 4.44 -31.27 -3.39
C ASN A 46 5.94 -30.96 -3.17
N ILE A 47 6.60 -30.47 -4.22
CA ILE A 47 8.03 -30.14 -4.21
C ILE A 47 8.18 -28.63 -3.99
N PRO A 48 8.83 -28.20 -2.89
CA PRO A 48 9.09 -26.80 -2.67
C PRO A 48 10.22 -26.30 -3.57
N GLY A 49 10.17 -25.02 -3.92
CA GLY A 49 11.12 -24.41 -4.84
C GLY A 49 11.03 -22.89 -4.85
N ILE A 50 11.97 -22.29 -5.57
CA ILE A 50 12.01 -20.85 -5.85
C ILE A 50 11.65 -20.69 -7.32
N ASP A 51 10.57 -19.96 -7.59
CA ASP A 51 10.14 -19.62 -8.95
C ASP A 51 10.60 -18.19 -9.27
N ILE A 52 11.36 -18.03 -10.36
CA ILE A 52 11.99 -16.77 -10.75
C ILE A 52 11.57 -16.43 -12.16
N ALA A 53 10.91 -15.28 -12.32
CA ALA A 53 10.50 -14.76 -13.62
C ALA A 53 10.92 -13.30 -13.81
N HIS A 54 11.35 -12.95 -15.03
CA HIS A 54 11.56 -11.56 -15.42
C HIS A 54 10.23 -10.96 -15.87
N ILE A 55 9.75 -9.94 -15.15
CA ILE A 55 8.43 -9.34 -15.39
C ILE A 55 8.46 -7.91 -15.93
N LYS A 56 9.66 -7.36 -16.18
CA LYS A 56 9.80 -5.98 -16.67
C LYS A 56 9.36 -5.88 -18.14
N ASN A 57 8.61 -4.82 -18.46
CA ASN A 57 8.11 -4.55 -19.81
C ASN A 57 7.25 -5.69 -20.41
N GLY A 58 6.29 -6.19 -19.62
CA GLY A 58 5.37 -7.25 -20.07
C GLY A 58 4.53 -6.92 -21.32
N TYR A 59 4.56 -5.70 -21.85
CA TYR A 59 3.84 -5.34 -23.09
C TYR A 59 4.42 -6.00 -24.34
N VAL A 60 5.72 -6.28 -24.37
CA VAL A 60 6.34 -6.97 -25.52
C VAL A 60 6.14 -8.50 -25.44
N TYR A 61 5.79 -9.02 -24.27
CA TYR A 61 5.57 -10.44 -24.02
C TYR A 61 4.46 -11.00 -24.92
N HIS A 62 4.67 -12.22 -25.47
CA HIS A 62 3.78 -12.84 -26.46
C HIS A 62 3.50 -11.98 -27.71
N THR A 63 4.42 -11.09 -28.09
CA THR A 63 4.33 -10.33 -29.35
C THR A 63 5.57 -10.53 -30.21
N ARG A 64 5.49 -10.14 -31.48
CA ARG A 64 6.66 -10.07 -32.38
C ARG A 64 7.76 -9.12 -31.88
N ASN A 65 7.46 -8.29 -30.89
CA ASN A 65 8.40 -7.34 -30.30
C ASN A 65 9.18 -7.92 -29.12
N ASP A 66 8.98 -9.20 -28.75
CA ASP A 66 9.81 -9.88 -27.76
C ASP A 66 11.22 -10.14 -28.33
N LEU A 67 12.02 -9.08 -28.35
CA LEU A 67 13.30 -8.99 -29.05
C LEU A 67 14.42 -8.67 -28.06
N PRO A 68 15.66 -9.15 -28.29
CA PRO A 68 16.79 -8.93 -27.39
C PRO A 68 17.07 -7.46 -27.05
N ARG A 69 16.78 -6.54 -27.98
CA ARG A 69 16.93 -5.09 -27.79
C ARG A 69 16.10 -4.50 -26.64
N PHE A 70 15.04 -5.19 -26.19
CA PHE A 70 14.20 -4.76 -25.07
C PHE A 70 14.62 -5.38 -23.73
N ILE A 71 15.60 -6.28 -23.72
CA ILE A 71 16.19 -6.82 -22.51
C ILE A 71 17.19 -5.80 -21.95
N PRO A 72 17.00 -5.27 -20.72
CA PRO A 72 17.95 -4.33 -20.16
C PRO A 72 19.35 -4.97 -20.03
N PRO A 73 20.43 -4.26 -20.41
CA PRO A 73 21.79 -4.76 -20.26
C PRO A 73 22.09 -5.23 -18.83
N GLY A 74 22.77 -6.36 -18.70
CA GLY A 74 23.12 -6.96 -17.41
C GLY A 74 22.02 -7.78 -16.74
N SER A 75 20.77 -7.77 -17.24
CA SER A 75 19.68 -8.55 -16.62
C SER A 75 19.99 -10.05 -16.60
N MET A 76 20.43 -10.61 -17.74
CA MET A 76 20.79 -12.02 -17.84
C MET A 76 21.99 -12.37 -16.96
N GLN A 77 23.01 -11.51 -16.92
CA GLN A 77 24.22 -11.73 -16.11
C GLN A 77 23.86 -11.78 -14.62
N ARG A 78 23.14 -10.78 -14.11
CA ARG A 78 22.71 -10.72 -12.70
C ARG A 78 21.78 -11.87 -12.35
N GLY A 79 20.86 -12.23 -13.25
CA GLY A 79 20.00 -13.39 -13.09
C GLY A 79 20.82 -14.68 -12.95
N GLY A 80 21.79 -14.89 -13.83
CA GLY A 80 22.71 -16.03 -13.77
C GLY A 80 23.55 -16.07 -12.50
N GLU A 81 24.12 -14.93 -12.08
CA GLU A 81 24.90 -14.81 -10.84
C GLU A 81 24.07 -15.12 -9.60
N ASN A 82 22.84 -14.62 -9.54
CA ASN A 82 21.90 -14.93 -8.47
C ASN A 82 21.58 -16.42 -8.41
N ILE A 83 21.22 -17.02 -9.56
CA ILE A 83 20.86 -18.44 -9.65
C ILE A 83 22.06 -19.31 -9.27
N LEU A 84 23.25 -19.00 -9.79
CA LEU A 84 24.45 -19.76 -9.53
C LEU A 84 24.82 -19.74 -8.04
N ALA A 85 24.89 -18.55 -7.44
CA ALA A 85 25.23 -18.41 -6.03
C ALA A 85 24.20 -19.11 -5.12
N THR A 86 22.91 -18.93 -5.41
CA THR A 86 21.84 -19.60 -4.67
C THR A 86 21.93 -21.12 -4.81
N THR A 87 22.19 -21.62 -6.02
CA THR A 87 22.32 -23.06 -6.27
C THR A 87 23.50 -23.66 -5.53
N ILE A 88 24.65 -22.98 -5.51
CA ILE A 88 25.83 -23.41 -4.76
C ILE A 88 25.50 -23.49 -3.26
N LEU A 89 24.89 -22.44 -2.69
CA LEU A 89 24.50 -22.44 -1.28
C LEU A 89 23.53 -23.59 -0.97
N LEU A 90 22.47 -23.74 -1.77
CA LEU A 90 21.48 -24.81 -1.58
C LEU A 90 22.13 -26.20 -1.68
N ALA A 91 22.93 -26.46 -2.71
CA ALA A 91 23.60 -27.75 -2.91
C ALA A 91 24.57 -28.11 -1.79
N SER A 92 25.20 -27.12 -1.16
CA SER A 92 26.08 -27.31 0.00
C SER A 92 25.34 -27.40 1.34
N SER A 93 24.04 -27.11 1.37
CA SER A 93 23.25 -27.03 2.60
C SER A 93 22.71 -28.40 3.01
N SER A 94 22.91 -28.77 4.29
CA SER A 94 22.27 -29.96 4.88
C SER A 94 20.73 -29.89 4.84
N LYS A 95 20.16 -28.69 4.70
CA LYS A 95 18.72 -28.45 4.58
C LYS A 95 18.13 -29.01 3.29
N MET A 96 18.93 -29.29 2.25
CA MET A 96 18.44 -30.00 1.06
C MET A 96 18.09 -31.46 1.36
N THR A 97 18.84 -32.12 2.25
CA THR A 97 18.56 -33.51 2.64
C THR A 97 17.42 -33.58 3.64
N ASN A 98 17.46 -32.76 4.68
CA ASN A 98 16.38 -32.68 5.66
C ASN A 98 16.30 -31.26 6.25
N PRO A 99 15.34 -30.43 5.80
CA PRO A 99 15.16 -29.10 6.37
C PRO A 99 14.62 -29.11 7.81
N GLY A 100 14.21 -30.26 8.37
CA GLY A 100 13.79 -30.37 9.77
C GLY A 100 12.69 -29.36 10.15
N GLU A 101 12.94 -28.59 11.20
CA GLU A 101 12.04 -27.54 11.70
C GLU A 101 11.87 -26.36 10.73
N ASP A 102 12.78 -26.16 9.77
CA ASP A 102 12.63 -25.11 8.76
C ASP A 102 11.56 -25.43 7.70
N LYS A 103 10.83 -26.55 7.83
CA LYS A 103 9.67 -26.92 7.00
C LYS A 103 8.34 -26.35 7.50
N HIS A 104 8.33 -25.24 8.24
CA HIS A 104 7.09 -24.65 8.70
C HIS A 104 7.02 -23.13 8.56
N GLY A 105 5.81 -22.64 8.33
CA GLY A 105 5.50 -21.21 8.28
C GLY A 105 5.71 -20.57 6.91
N SER A 106 5.48 -19.26 6.87
CA SER A 106 5.64 -18.43 5.69
C SER A 106 6.48 -17.19 6.03
N MET A 107 7.07 -16.61 4.99
CA MET A 107 7.83 -15.38 5.08
C MET A 107 7.10 -14.30 4.30
N VAL A 108 7.10 -13.10 4.85
CA VAL A 108 6.92 -11.88 4.06
C VAL A 108 8.29 -11.52 3.52
N PHE A 109 8.40 -11.29 2.22
CA PHE A 109 9.64 -10.88 1.58
C PHE A 109 9.40 -9.93 0.42
N PHE A 110 10.20 -8.88 0.32
CA PHE A 110 10.17 -7.93 -0.80
C PHE A 110 11.50 -7.17 -0.87
N ASP A 111 11.85 -6.63 -2.04
CA ASP A 111 12.92 -5.65 -2.14
C ASP A 111 12.38 -4.23 -1.87
N PHE A 112 13.18 -3.43 -1.18
CA PHE A 112 12.88 -2.01 -0.98
C PHE A 112 13.46 -1.21 -2.15
N LEU A 113 12.64 -0.96 -3.17
CA LEU A 113 12.99 -0.17 -4.37
C LEU A 113 14.25 -0.67 -5.10
N GLY A 114 14.57 -1.96 -5.00
CA GLY A 114 15.78 -2.58 -5.54
C GLY A 114 17.07 -2.32 -4.77
N PHE A 115 17.04 -1.67 -3.60
CA PHE A 115 18.23 -1.39 -2.80
C PHE A 115 18.68 -2.58 -1.95
N PHE A 116 17.73 -3.22 -1.25
CA PHE A 116 18.00 -4.38 -0.40
C PHE A 116 16.73 -5.19 -0.17
N MET A 117 16.91 -6.44 0.24
CA MET A 117 15.81 -7.34 0.59
C MET A 117 15.36 -7.15 2.03
N VAL A 118 14.05 -7.12 2.22
CA VAL A 118 13.38 -7.26 3.52
C VAL A 118 12.75 -8.63 3.56
N ALA A 119 13.02 -9.42 4.61
CA ALA A 119 12.32 -10.68 4.83
C ALA A 119 12.15 -10.98 6.32
N TYR A 120 10.94 -11.36 6.71
CA TYR A 120 10.61 -11.72 8.09
C TYR A 120 9.48 -12.75 8.15
N PRO A 121 9.41 -13.57 9.22
CA PRO A 121 8.33 -14.54 9.38
C PRO A 121 6.95 -13.87 9.43
N THR A 122 5.94 -14.50 8.86
CA THR A 122 4.54 -14.00 8.88
C THR A 122 4.04 -13.76 10.30
N ARG A 123 4.52 -14.51 11.30
CA ARG A 123 4.19 -14.27 12.72
C ARG A 123 4.61 -12.87 13.18
N MET A 124 5.75 -12.37 12.72
CA MET A 124 6.16 -10.99 13.01
C MET A 124 5.24 -9.99 12.32
N ALA A 125 4.79 -10.27 11.09
CA ALA A 125 3.76 -9.47 10.41
C ALA A 125 2.48 -9.38 11.25
N THR A 126 2.01 -10.52 11.76
CA THR A 126 0.83 -10.60 12.63
C THR A 126 1.01 -9.79 13.92
N ILE A 127 2.17 -9.89 14.57
CA ILE A 127 2.48 -9.10 15.78
C ILE A 127 2.49 -7.60 15.47
N LEU A 128 3.14 -7.18 14.38
CA LEU A 128 3.18 -5.78 13.96
C LEU A 128 1.77 -5.23 13.66
N ASN A 129 0.92 -6.03 13.02
CA ASN A 129 -0.46 -5.64 12.74
C ASN A 129 -1.29 -5.49 14.03
N TRP A 130 -1.20 -6.46 14.96
CA TRP A 130 -1.93 -6.40 16.22
C TRP A 130 -1.43 -5.29 17.15
N THR A 131 -0.12 -5.06 17.21
CA THR A 131 0.45 -3.96 17.99
C THR A 131 0.04 -2.60 17.42
N THR A 132 0.01 -2.44 16.10
CA THR A 132 -0.52 -1.23 15.45
C THR A 132 -2.00 -1.03 15.74
N ALA A 133 -2.81 -2.07 15.61
CA ALA A 133 -4.24 -2.01 15.93
C ALA A 133 -4.48 -1.65 17.40
N PHE A 134 -3.71 -2.26 18.32
CA PHE A 134 -3.74 -1.95 19.73
C PHE A 134 -3.35 -0.49 20.02
N TYR A 135 -2.28 0.02 19.40
CA TYR A 135 -1.86 1.41 19.56
C TYR A 135 -2.94 2.40 19.10
N VAL A 136 -3.54 2.15 17.93
CA VAL A 136 -4.65 2.97 17.40
C VAL A 136 -5.85 2.90 18.33
N TYR A 137 -6.19 1.71 18.85
CA TYR A 137 -7.28 1.53 19.81
C TYR A 137 -7.01 2.30 21.12
N MET A 138 -5.79 2.23 21.67
CA MET A 138 -5.41 2.96 22.87
C MET A 138 -5.44 4.48 22.66
N ALA A 139 -4.96 4.97 21.52
CA ALA A 139 -5.05 6.38 21.14
C ALA A 139 -6.51 6.84 21.05
N PHE A 140 -7.39 5.98 20.50
CA PHE A 140 -8.82 6.21 20.45
C PHE A 140 -9.45 6.28 21.85
N VAL A 141 -9.21 5.29 22.72
CA VAL A 141 -9.72 5.27 24.11
C VAL A 141 -9.23 6.49 24.90
N LYS A 142 -7.94 6.85 24.79
CA LYS A 142 -7.38 8.05 25.44
C LYS A 142 -8.11 9.33 25.02
N ARG A 143 -8.45 9.44 23.73
CA ARG A 143 -9.24 10.57 23.23
C ARG A 143 -10.65 10.59 23.81
N LEU A 144 -11.32 9.43 23.89
CA LEU A 144 -12.65 9.33 24.51
C LEU A 144 -12.64 9.76 25.98
N LEU A 145 -11.63 9.33 26.74
CA LEU A 145 -11.50 9.69 28.16
C LEU A 145 -11.20 11.18 28.36
N ARG A 146 -10.40 11.80 27.48
CA ARG A 146 -10.05 13.23 27.55
C ARG A 146 -11.23 14.13 27.20
N ASP A 147 -11.96 13.80 26.13
CA ASP A 147 -12.99 14.67 25.57
C ASP A 147 -14.32 14.59 26.34
N GLY A 148 -14.42 13.75 27.37
CA GLY A 148 -15.61 13.63 28.23
C GLY A 148 -16.85 13.32 27.41
N VAL A 149 -16.88 12.14 26.78
CA VAL A 149 -17.93 11.76 25.81
C VAL A 149 -19.32 11.84 26.46
N THR A 150 -20.11 12.84 26.04
CA THR A 150 -21.48 13.07 26.51
C THR A 150 -22.50 12.10 25.89
N GLY A 151 -22.08 11.28 24.92
CA GLY A 151 -22.86 10.19 24.34
C GLY A 151 -22.18 9.53 23.13
N VAL A 152 -22.53 8.26 22.84
CA VAL A 152 -21.93 7.44 21.76
C VAL A 152 -22.00 8.12 20.38
N GLY A 153 -23.06 8.90 20.12
CA GLY A 153 -23.24 9.62 18.85
C GLY A 153 -22.18 10.70 18.58
N SER A 154 -21.60 11.31 19.62
CA SER A 154 -20.54 12.32 19.47
C SER A 154 -19.23 11.74 18.91
N VAL A 155 -19.06 10.42 19.04
CA VAL A 155 -17.89 9.66 18.60
C VAL A 155 -18.18 8.96 17.27
N LEU A 156 -19.32 8.29 17.18
CA LEU A 156 -19.69 7.49 16.02
C LEU A 156 -19.85 8.33 14.75
N LYS A 157 -20.38 9.56 14.88
CA LYS A 157 -20.58 10.46 13.73
C LYS A 157 -19.24 10.89 13.10
N PRO A 158 -18.26 11.45 13.83
CA PRO A 158 -16.94 11.73 13.26
C PRO A 158 -16.23 10.49 12.70
N MET A 159 -16.35 9.33 13.36
CA MET A 159 -15.76 8.09 12.86
C MET A 159 -16.39 7.66 11.52
N LEU A 160 -17.72 7.69 11.42
CA LEU A 160 -18.43 7.37 10.17
C LEU A 160 -18.05 8.35 9.06
N MET A 161 -17.96 9.64 9.37
CA MET A 161 -17.51 10.66 8.43
C MET A 161 -16.06 10.42 7.96
N ALA A 162 -15.17 10.02 8.87
CA ALA A 162 -13.79 9.69 8.52
C ALA A 162 -13.70 8.45 7.63
N VAL A 163 -14.46 7.39 7.96
CA VAL A 163 -14.55 6.17 7.13
C VAL A 163 -15.08 6.53 5.75
N LEU A 164 -16.17 7.29 5.66
CA LEU A 164 -16.74 7.74 4.39
C LEU A 164 -15.75 8.59 3.58
N ALA A 165 -15.07 9.55 4.22
CA ALA A 165 -14.09 10.39 3.56
C ALA A 165 -12.91 9.57 3.02
N VAL A 166 -12.39 8.62 3.79
CA VAL A 166 -11.32 7.72 3.35
C VAL A 166 -11.81 6.87 2.17
N THR A 167 -12.97 6.21 2.28
CA THR A 167 -13.53 5.38 1.19
C THR A 167 -13.75 6.20 -0.08
N LEU A 168 -14.31 7.40 0.02
CA LEU A 168 -14.49 8.30 -1.13
C LEU A 168 -13.15 8.72 -1.75
N THR A 169 -12.12 8.95 -0.92
CA THR A 169 -10.76 9.25 -1.41
C THR A 169 -10.23 8.09 -2.24
N TRP A 170 -10.37 6.85 -1.76
CA TRP A 170 -10.00 5.65 -2.53
C TRP A 170 -10.75 5.58 -3.87
N LEU A 171 -12.07 5.79 -3.86
CA LEU A 171 -12.88 5.79 -5.09
C LEU A 171 -12.43 6.87 -6.08
N ILE A 172 -12.15 8.09 -5.62
CA ILE A 172 -11.64 9.18 -6.45
C ILE A 172 -10.28 8.81 -7.04
N THR A 173 -9.35 8.33 -6.20
CA THR A 173 -8.00 7.95 -6.66
C THR A 173 -8.01 6.80 -7.66
N LEU A 174 -9.04 5.96 -7.67
CA LEU A 174 -9.24 4.89 -8.66
C LEU A 174 -9.99 5.39 -9.91
N ALA A 175 -10.98 6.28 -9.75
CA ALA A 175 -11.76 6.80 -10.86
C ALA A 175 -10.94 7.71 -11.79
N VAL A 176 -10.06 8.56 -11.23
CA VAL A 176 -9.21 9.47 -12.00
C VAL A 176 -8.31 8.76 -13.03
N PRO A 177 -7.54 7.71 -12.69
CA PRO A 177 -6.70 7.04 -13.66
C PRO A 177 -7.51 6.28 -14.71
N ILE A 178 -8.70 5.77 -14.35
CA ILE A 178 -9.63 5.16 -15.32
C ILE A 178 -10.13 6.23 -16.31
N ALA A 179 -10.57 7.38 -15.81
CA ALA A 179 -11.01 8.50 -16.64
C ALA A 179 -9.89 9.00 -17.56
N MET A 180 -8.66 9.09 -17.05
CA MET A 180 -7.48 9.41 -17.87
C MET A 180 -7.23 8.35 -18.94
N ALA A 181 -7.30 7.06 -18.60
CA ALA A 181 -7.11 5.98 -19.57
C ALA A 181 -8.16 6.03 -20.69
N TRP A 182 -9.43 6.31 -20.36
CA TRP A 182 -10.49 6.54 -21.34
C TRP A 182 -10.24 7.78 -22.19
N PHE A 183 -9.83 8.89 -21.59
CA PHE A 183 -9.47 10.11 -22.31
C PHE A 183 -8.36 9.85 -23.32
N LEU A 184 -7.25 9.21 -22.91
CA LEU A 184 -6.15 8.84 -23.79
C LEU A 184 -6.61 7.92 -24.93
N THR A 185 -7.54 7.00 -24.64
CA THR A 185 -8.13 6.11 -25.65
C THR A 185 -8.97 6.89 -26.66
N ALA A 186 -9.80 7.84 -26.19
CA ALA A 186 -10.65 8.67 -27.05
C ALA A 186 -9.86 9.56 -28.01
N ILE A 187 -8.68 10.05 -27.60
CA ILE A 187 -7.80 10.85 -28.45
C ILE A 187 -6.79 10.02 -29.27
N GLY A 188 -6.91 8.69 -29.28
CA GLY A 188 -6.03 7.80 -30.05
C GLY A 188 -4.61 7.62 -29.49
N HIS A 189 -4.37 8.00 -28.24
CA HIS A 189 -3.08 7.87 -27.54
C HIS A 189 -3.13 6.84 -26.40
N SER A 190 -3.94 5.79 -26.56
CA SER A 190 -4.01 4.68 -25.61
C SER A 190 -2.62 4.08 -25.40
N LEU A 191 -2.31 3.72 -24.14
CA LEU A 191 -1.07 3.04 -23.77
C LEU A 191 0.23 3.83 -24.12
N SER A 192 0.14 5.13 -24.43
CA SER A 192 1.30 5.98 -24.79
C SER A 192 2.41 6.01 -23.73
N TYR A 193 2.08 5.72 -22.47
CA TYR A 193 3.02 5.59 -21.37
C TYR A 193 3.93 4.36 -21.46
N TYR A 194 3.68 3.37 -22.33
CA TYR A 194 4.64 2.29 -22.60
C TYR A 194 5.80 2.71 -23.50
N THR A 195 5.60 3.74 -24.33
CA THR A 195 6.68 4.32 -25.14
C THR A 195 7.58 5.21 -24.27
N TYR A 196 6.96 5.99 -23.38
CA TYR A 196 7.65 6.88 -22.45
C TYR A 196 7.18 6.60 -21.02
N ASN A 197 7.84 5.66 -20.33
CA ASN A 197 7.44 5.15 -19.01
C ASN A 197 7.23 6.23 -17.95
N LEU A 198 7.96 7.35 -18.01
CA LEU A 198 7.81 8.46 -17.06
C LEU A 198 6.50 9.22 -17.22
N ASN A 199 5.81 9.08 -18.35
CA ASN A 199 4.49 9.69 -18.55
C ASN A 199 3.45 9.15 -17.55
N VAL A 200 3.68 7.99 -16.93
CA VAL A 200 2.80 7.48 -15.85
C VAL A 200 2.66 8.50 -14.72
N ILE A 201 3.72 9.25 -14.41
CA ILE A 201 3.73 10.25 -13.34
C ILE A 201 2.76 11.38 -13.64
N TRP A 202 2.86 11.97 -14.82
CA TRP A 202 2.08 13.16 -15.20
C TRP A 202 0.66 12.82 -15.62
N LEU A 203 0.44 11.66 -16.25
CA LEU A 203 -0.87 11.23 -16.73
C LEU A 203 -1.72 10.62 -15.62
N PHE A 204 -1.13 9.84 -14.70
CA PHE A 204 -1.93 9.10 -13.71
C PHE A 204 -1.65 9.55 -12.28
N ILE A 205 -0.38 9.60 -11.85
CA ILE A 205 -0.05 9.84 -10.43
C ILE A 205 -0.45 11.26 -10.00
N LEU A 206 0.01 12.29 -10.70
CA LEU A 206 -0.24 13.68 -10.33
C LEU A 206 -1.73 14.05 -10.37
N PRO A 207 -2.51 13.66 -11.40
CA PRO A 207 -3.96 13.89 -11.40
C PRO A 207 -4.67 13.21 -10.22
N SER A 208 -4.32 11.95 -9.90
CA SER A 208 -4.93 11.23 -8.77
C SER A 208 -4.62 11.90 -7.43
N VAL A 209 -3.36 12.28 -7.21
CA VAL A 209 -2.94 12.98 -5.98
C VAL A 209 -3.62 14.34 -5.88
N THR A 210 -3.68 15.09 -6.98
CA THR A 210 -4.34 16.40 -7.03
C THR A 210 -5.83 16.27 -6.70
N ALA A 211 -6.53 15.30 -7.29
CA ALA A 211 -7.94 15.05 -7.02
C ALA A 211 -8.19 14.69 -5.55
N ALA A 212 -7.35 13.83 -4.96
CA ALA A 212 -7.44 13.47 -3.54
C ALA A 212 -7.21 14.69 -2.63
N LEU A 213 -6.18 15.50 -2.92
CA LEU A 213 -5.89 16.71 -2.15
C LEU A 213 -7.01 17.75 -2.26
N THR A 214 -7.53 17.98 -3.47
CA THR A 214 -8.66 18.89 -3.69
C THR A 214 -9.91 18.41 -2.94
N PHE A 215 -10.21 17.11 -2.98
CA PHE A 215 -11.33 16.54 -2.21
C PHE A 215 -11.20 16.82 -0.70
N HIS A 216 -10.02 16.57 -0.13
CA HIS A 216 -9.78 16.86 1.29
C HIS A 216 -9.77 18.36 1.60
N PHE A 217 -9.31 19.20 0.67
CA PHE A 217 -9.38 20.65 0.80
C PHE A 217 -10.83 21.14 0.83
N CYS A 218 -11.68 20.67 -0.08
CA CYS A 218 -13.12 20.97 -0.09
C CYS A 218 -13.82 20.50 1.20
N LEU A 219 -13.51 19.30 1.69
CA LEU A 219 -14.07 18.81 2.97
C LEU A 219 -13.65 19.69 4.15
N LYS A 220 -12.40 20.16 4.15
CA LYS A 220 -11.90 21.07 5.19
C LYS A 220 -12.61 22.42 5.12
N GLU A 221 -12.78 23.00 3.93
CA GLU A 221 -13.48 24.27 3.77
C GLU A 221 -14.94 24.20 4.18
N ASP A 222 -15.67 23.16 3.76
CA ASP A 222 -17.06 22.92 4.17
C ASP A 222 -17.18 22.77 5.70
N HIS A 223 -16.25 22.05 6.33
CA HIS A 223 -16.19 21.93 7.78
C HIS A 223 -15.95 23.27 8.48
N LEU A 224 -14.97 24.06 8.00
CA LEU A 224 -14.67 25.38 8.56
C LEU A 224 -15.81 26.38 8.38
N GLN A 225 -16.51 26.35 7.23
CA GLN A 225 -17.68 27.20 6.98
C GLN A 225 -18.83 26.87 7.94
N LYS A 226 -19.12 25.57 8.14
CA LYS A 226 -20.16 25.12 9.09
C LYS A 226 -19.87 25.56 10.52
N HIS A 227 -18.61 25.58 10.94
CA HIS A 227 -18.21 26.03 12.28
C HIS A 227 -18.12 27.56 12.44
N ARG A 228 -17.95 28.33 11.34
CA ARG A 228 -18.01 29.80 11.37
C ARG A 228 -19.44 30.34 11.43
N LEU A 229 -20.42 29.59 10.92
CA LEU A 229 -21.83 30.00 10.83
C LEU A 229 -22.67 29.63 12.06
N VAL A 230 -22.10 28.93 13.05
CA VAL A 230 -22.72 28.74 14.37
C VAL A 230 -22.28 29.94 15.23
N PRO A 231 -23.15 30.92 15.53
CA PRO A 231 -22.81 31.96 16.49
C PRO A 231 -22.68 31.30 17.86
N ASP A 232 -21.70 31.70 18.65
CA ASP A 232 -21.60 31.35 20.06
C ASP A 232 -22.94 31.65 20.75
N GLY A 233 -23.71 30.59 20.99
CA GLY A 233 -25.02 30.69 21.62
C GLY A 233 -24.87 30.99 23.10
N GLY A 234 -25.04 32.26 23.47
CA GLY A 234 -25.64 32.65 24.74
C GLY A 234 -24.73 33.27 25.80
N VAL A 235 -24.63 34.60 25.77
CA VAL A 235 -24.74 35.40 27.00
C VAL A 235 -25.76 36.51 26.73
N ALA A 236 -27.03 36.22 27.05
CA ALA A 236 -27.99 37.25 27.36
C ALA A 236 -28.04 37.38 28.89
N ALA A 237 -27.51 38.48 29.41
CA ALA A 237 -27.88 39.00 30.72
C ALA A 237 -27.77 40.52 30.63
N GLY A 238 -28.93 41.15 30.46
CA GLY A 238 -29.06 42.59 30.56
C GLY A 238 -28.62 43.06 31.95
N VAL A 239 -27.82 44.10 31.97
CA VAL A 239 -27.70 45.02 33.10
C VAL A 239 -27.72 46.41 32.49
N GLU A 240 -28.87 47.06 32.58
CA GLU A 240 -28.98 48.51 32.39
C GLU A 240 -28.06 49.22 33.40
N PRO A 241 -27.33 50.28 33.01
CA PRO A 241 -26.71 51.14 34.00
C PRO A 241 -27.80 52.01 34.63
N HIS A 242 -28.11 51.73 35.90
CA HIS A 242 -28.87 52.62 36.76
C HIS A 242 -28.27 54.04 36.72
N VAL A 243 -29.03 54.97 36.14
CA VAL A 243 -28.85 56.41 36.29
C VAL A 243 -29.27 56.76 37.72
N VAL A 244 -28.31 57.12 38.56
CA VAL A 244 -28.59 57.78 39.84
C VAL A 244 -28.57 59.29 39.60
N VAL A 245 -29.77 59.85 39.45
CA VAL A 245 -30.00 61.28 39.72
C VAL A 245 -30.25 61.42 41.21
N GLY A 246 -29.41 62.19 41.90
CA GLY A 246 -29.61 62.65 43.26
C GLY A 246 -28.91 63.98 43.43
N GLY A 247 -29.68 65.07 43.41
CA GLY A 247 -29.20 66.43 43.57
C GLY A 247 -29.26 66.96 45.01
N ALA A 248 -28.60 68.11 45.17
CA ALA A 248 -28.81 69.18 46.14
C ALA A 248 -28.26 69.03 47.58
N GLY A 249 -27.27 69.87 47.89
CA GLY A 249 -27.44 70.92 48.90
C GLY A 249 -26.65 70.79 50.21
N ALA A 250 -25.49 71.45 50.28
CA ALA A 250 -25.11 72.53 51.21
C ALA A 250 -23.58 72.72 51.19
#